data_AF-A0A923YWY7-F1
#
_entry.id   AF-A0A923YWY7-F1
#
_cell.length_a   1.000
_cell.length_b   1.000
_cell.length_c   1.000
_cell.angle_alpha   90.00
_cell.angle_beta   90.00
_cell.angle_gamma   90.00
#
_symmetry.space_group_name_H-M   'P 1'
#
loop_
_entity.id
_entity.type
_entity.pdbx_description
1 polymer ?
#
loop_
_entity_poly.entity_id
_entity_poly.type
_entity_poly.pdbx_seq_one_letter_code
_entity_poly.pdbx_strand_id
1 'polypeptide(L)' 'IEWGSQIRNYVMQPYKLVKDVRTGCETSNVEGVMNGEIDAFLKAYLMMMGQKADN' A
#
# COMPACT_ATOMS: atom_id res chain seq x y z
N ILE A 1 -2.45 -7.43 -18.06
CA ILE A 1 -2.85 -7.42 -16.65
C ILE A 1 -3.23 -8.84 -16.32
N GLU A 2 -2.52 -9.46 -15.37
CA GLU A 2 -2.73 -10.85 -14.97
C GLU A 2 -3.30 -10.84 -13.55
N TRP A 3 -4.21 -11.77 -13.24
CA TRP A 3 -4.78 -11.86 -11.90
C TRP A 3 -3.69 -12.23 -10.89
N GLY A 4 -3.35 -11.31 -9.98
CA GLY A 4 -2.31 -11.51 -8.96
C GLY A 4 -1.10 -10.57 -9.05
N SER A 5 -0.95 -9.79 -10.13
CA SER A 5 0.13 -8.79 -10.22
C SER A 5 -0.19 -7.44 -9.56
N GLN A 6 -1.35 -7.31 -8.92
CA GLN A 6 -1.79 -6.09 -8.25
C GLN A 6 -1.00 -5.86 -6.95
N ILE A 7 -0.45 -4.66 -6.80
CA ILE A 7 0.35 -4.29 -5.62
C ILE A 7 -0.46 -3.60 -4.52
N ARG A 8 -1.63 -3.05 -4.85
CA ARG A 8 -2.43 -2.25 -3.91
C ARG A 8 -3.91 -2.28 -4.24
N ASN A 9 -4.74 -2.53 -3.25
CA ASN A 9 -6.19 -2.53 -3.34
C ASN A 9 -6.75 -1.17 -2.90
N TYR A 10 -7.72 -0.66 -3.66
CA TYR A 10 -8.47 0.56 -3.34
C TYR A 10 -9.96 0.21 -3.28
N VAL A 11 -10.53 0.25 -2.09
CA VAL A 11 -11.96 0.07 -1.84
C VAL A 11 -12.51 1.45 -1.48
N MET A 12 -13.46 1.94 -2.27
CA MET A 12 -14.09 3.25 -2.07
C MET A 12 -15.46 3.14 -1.41
N GLN A 13 -16.15 2.01 -1.64
CA GLN A 13 -17.48 1.69 -1.14
C GLN A 13 -17.57 0.18 -0.88
N PRO A 14 -18.31 -0.27 0.15
CA PRO A 14 -19.07 0.53 1.13
C PRO A 14 -18.19 1.20 2.20
N TYR A 15 -16.91 0.86 2.27
CA TYR A 15 -15.93 1.46 3.17
C TYR A 15 -14.73 1.97 2.38
N LYS A 16 -14.05 2.99 2.92
CA LYS A 16 -12.84 3.56 2.36
C LYS A 16 -11.63 2.81 2.92
N LEU A 17 -10.90 2.10 2.07
CA LEU A 17 -9.70 1.35 2.44
C LEU A 17 -8.70 1.33 1.27
N VAL A 18 -7.45 1.69 1.57
CA VAL A 18 -6.31 1.42 0.71
C VAL A 18 -5.41 0.43 1.42
N LYS A 19 -5.03 -0.67 0.75
CA LYS A 19 -4.15 -1.70 1.31
C LYS A 19 -3.06 -2.09 0.32
N ASP A 20 -1.79 -1.92 0.69
CA ASP A 20 -0.66 -2.44 -0.07
C ASP A 20 -0.44 -3.91 0.29
N VAL A 21 -0.60 -4.81 -0.69
CA VAL A 21 -0.56 -6.26 -0.43
C VAL A 21 0.86 -6.77 -0.23
N ARG A 22 1.88 -5.99 -0.62
CA ARG A 22 3.29 -6.38 -0.48
C ARG A 22 3.78 -6.16 0.93
N THR A 23 3.38 -5.04 1.55
CA THR A 23 3.85 -4.59 2.86
C THR A 23 2.82 -4.77 3.97
N GLY A 24 1.56 -5.04 3.62
CA GLY A 24 0.45 -5.10 4.57
C GLY A 24 0.00 -3.74 5.10
N CYS A 25 0.65 -2.64 4.71
CA CYS A 25 0.29 -1.28 5.13
C CYS A 25 -1.09 -0.89 4.58
N GLU A 26 -1.94 -0.32 5.43
CA GLU A 26 -3.29 0.08 5.08
C GLU A 26 -3.70 1.43 5.70
N THR A 27 -4.62 2.13 5.04
CA THR A 27 -5.18 3.41 5.50
C THR A 27 -6.63 3.57 5.04
N SER A 28 -7.44 4.27 5.83
CA SER A 28 -8.79 4.68 5.47
C SER A 28 -8.85 6.04 4.75
N ASN A 29 -7.74 6.81 4.76
CA ASN A 29 -7.65 8.11 4.08
C ASN A 29 -7.43 7.94 2.57
N VAL A 30 -8.44 7.44 1.85
CA VAL A 30 -8.29 7.17 0.43
C VAL A 30 -8.10 8.45 -0.39
N GLU A 31 -8.76 9.53 -0.02
CA GLU A 31 -8.64 10.83 -0.70
C GLU A 31 -7.22 11.40 -0.61
N GLY A 32 -6.60 11.37 0.57
CA GLY A 32 -5.19 11.77 0.73
C GLY A 32 -4.26 10.96 -0.18
N VAL A 33 -4.47 9.64 -0.24
CA VAL A 33 -3.68 8.76 -1.11
C VAL A 33 -3.87 9.11 -2.59
N MET A 34 -5.09 9.41 -3.02
CA MET A 34 -5.38 9.86 -4.39
C MET A 34 -4.79 11.24 -4.70
N ASN A 35 -4.63 12.09 -3.67
CA ASN A 35 -3.97 13.39 -3.75
C ASN A 35 -2.44 13.32 -3.65
N GLY A 36 -1.86 12.12 -3.53
CA GLY A 36 -0.41 11.90 -3.56
C GLY A 36 0.23 11.60 -2.21
N GLU A 37 -0.53 11.45 -1.13
CA GLU A 37 -0.02 11.06 0.20
C GLU A 37 0.37 9.57 0.24
N ILE A 38 1.38 9.17 -0.54
CA ILE A 38 1.82 7.78 -0.69
C ILE A 38 3.09 7.44 0.13
N ASP A 39 3.66 8.42 0.83
CA ASP A 39 4.92 8.30 1.56
C ASP A 39 4.91 7.17 2.58
N ALA A 40 3.77 6.97 3.27
CA ALA A 40 3.60 5.88 4.22
C ALA A 40 3.83 4.50 3.58
N PHE A 41 3.31 4.31 2.36
CA PHE A 41 3.49 3.06 1.62
C PHE A 41 4.91 2.90 1.09
N LEU A 42 5.53 3.98 0.61
CA LEU A 42 6.91 3.95 0.12
C LEU A 42 7.86 3.60 1.27
N LYS A 43 7.72 4.27 2.42
CA LYS A 43 8.51 3.99 3.62
C LYS A 43 8.32 2.55 4.10
N ALA A 44 7.08 2.06 4.16
CA ALA A 44 6.80 0.68 4.52
C ALA A 44 7.50 -0.32 3.58
N TYR A 45 7.49 -0.05 2.27
CA TYR A 45 8.15 -0.92 1.28
C TYR A 45 9.67 -0.93 1.43
N LEU A 46 10.28 0.25 1.59
CA LEU A 46 11.73 0.39 1.78
C LEU A 46 12.19 -0.27 3.09
N MET A 47 11.43 -0.11 4.18
CA MET A 47 11.74 -0.77 5.46
C MET A 47 11.68 -2.30 5.36
N MET A 48 10.65 -2.84 4.70
CA MET A 48 10.53 -4.28 4.48
C MET A 48 11.67 -4.84 3.63
N MET A 49 12.07 -4.13 2.57
CA MET A 49 13.17 -4.53 1.70
C MET A 49 14.53 -4.39 2.39
N GLY A 50 14.74 -3.31 3.16
CA GLY A 50 15.97 -3.10 3.92
C GLY A 50 16.19 -4.18 4.97
N GLN A 51 15.15 -4.58 5.71
CA GLN A 51 15.24 -5.68 6.68
C GLN A 51 15.53 -7.04 6.03
N LYS A 52 15.19 -7.23 4.75
CA LYS A 52 15.42 -8.49 4.04
C LYS A 52 16.87 -8.69 3.61
N ALA A 53 17.66 -7.61 3.54
CA ALA A 53 19.08 -7.68 3.18
C ALA A 53 19.98 -8.10 4.35
N ASP A 54 19.49 -8.00 5.59
CA ASP A 54 20.26 -8.22 6.82
C ASP A 54 20.05 -9.63 7.43
N ASN A 55 19.52 -10.59 6.66
CA ASN A 55 19.14 -11.91 7.16
C ASN A 55 19.69 -13.06 6.30
#